data_AF-A0A2P6TGS5-F1
#
_entry.id   AF-A0A2P6TGS5-F1
#
_cell.length_a   1.000
_cell.length_b   1.000
_cell.length_c   1.000
_cell.angle_alpha   90.00
_cell.angle_beta   90.00
_cell.angle_gamma   90.00
#
_symmetry.space_group_name_H-M   'P 1'
#
loop_
_entity.id
_entity.type
_entity.pdbx_description
1 polymer ?
#
loop_
_entity_poly.entity_id
_entity_poly.type
_entity_poly.pdbx_seq_one_letter_code
_entity_poly.pdbx_strand_id
1 'polypeptide(L)'
;MARKRASQRPSHSSDSSSDSEGSADEVQIGPGLYQQLGTAAALRRPADFAVACWELAQLTRHLFKRCSKALQGQLAEDMLLAVECCDGRLQSRAALAGLVEAAERALPQAKRAALQRKYRESGVALSRRQRRGGGAAGSDSDEEPTDFSQLPLDAVEQVFRHLDPITLARSACVCP
;
A
#
# COMPACT_ATOMS: atom_id res chain seq x y z
N MET A 1 -11.93 -7.77 73.62
CA MET A 1 -11.66 -6.39 74.08
C MET A 1 -10.15 -6.13 74.02
N ALA A 2 -9.75 -5.12 73.22
CA ALA A 2 -8.50 -4.33 73.29
C ALA A 2 -7.13 -5.07 73.08
N ARG A 3 -6.10 -4.58 72.36
CA ARG A 3 -5.71 -3.24 71.92
C ARG A 3 -4.88 -3.26 70.61
N LYS A 4 -5.32 -2.40 69.69
CA LYS A 4 -4.59 -1.47 68.80
C LYS A 4 -3.06 -1.38 68.99
N ARG A 5 -2.29 -1.60 67.92
CA ARG A 5 -1.03 -0.87 67.65
C ARG A 5 -0.95 -0.48 66.18
N ALA A 6 -0.86 0.82 65.98
CA ALA A 6 -0.58 1.49 64.73
C ALA A 6 0.90 1.32 64.36
N SER A 7 1.18 1.14 63.08
CA SER A 7 2.49 1.46 62.51
C SER A 7 2.26 2.23 61.21
N GLN A 8 2.83 3.43 61.17
CA GLN A 8 2.72 4.43 60.13
C GLN A 8 3.94 4.37 59.21
N ARG A 9 3.69 4.60 57.91
CA ARG A 9 4.55 5.27 56.89
C ARG A 9 5.78 4.50 56.36
N PRO A 10 6.29 4.83 55.14
CA PRO A 10 6.09 6.06 54.38
C PRO A 10 5.64 5.92 52.91
N SER A 11 5.07 7.03 52.45
CA SER A 11 4.85 7.48 51.08
C SER A 11 6.14 7.50 50.26
N HIS A 12 6.13 6.85 49.11
CA HIS A 12 7.08 7.07 48.02
C HIS A 12 6.33 7.77 46.89
N SER A 13 6.39 9.10 46.94
CA SER A 13 6.15 9.97 45.79
C SER A 13 7.35 9.83 44.86
N SER A 14 7.18 9.08 43.78
CA SER A 14 8.09 9.12 42.65
C SER A 14 7.47 10.02 41.59
N ASP A 15 7.63 11.33 41.78
CA ASP A 15 7.61 12.31 40.71
C ASP A 15 8.78 11.97 39.77
N SER A 16 8.49 11.23 38.70
CA SER A 16 9.38 11.16 37.55
C SER A 16 8.81 12.08 36.47
N SER A 17 9.04 13.38 36.67
CA SER A 17 9.04 14.39 35.62
C SER A 17 10.17 14.05 34.66
N SER A 18 9.86 13.25 33.65
CA SER A 18 10.80 12.94 32.58
C SER A 18 10.65 14.03 31.52
N ASP A 19 11.28 15.17 31.80
CA ASP A 19 11.55 16.21 30.81
C ASP A 19 12.43 15.61 29.71
N SER A 20 11.80 15.23 28.60
CA SER A 20 12.50 14.97 27.34
C SER A 20 12.43 16.23 26.49
N GLU A 21 13.25 17.20 26.88
CA GLU A 21 13.74 18.21 25.94
C GLU A 21 14.78 17.55 25.04
N GLY A 22 14.50 17.51 23.75
CA GLY A 22 15.46 17.00 22.76
C GLY A 22 14.83 16.64 21.43
N SER A 23 14.57 17.62 20.58
CA SER A 23 15.33 17.79 19.33
C SER A 23 14.58 18.72 18.36
N ALA A 24 15.35 19.69 17.87
CA ALA A 24 15.11 20.62 16.78
C ALA A 24 13.94 20.29 15.83
N ASP A 25 13.00 21.23 15.69
CA ASP A 25 12.44 21.72 14.42
C ASP A 25 12.32 20.72 13.25
N GLU A 26 11.96 19.47 13.52
CA GLU A 26 11.49 18.58 12.47
C GLU A 26 10.11 19.08 12.11
N VAL A 27 9.99 19.70 10.93
CA VAL A 27 8.72 20.01 10.28
C VAL A 27 7.92 18.70 10.22
N GLN A 28 7.10 18.48 11.25
CA GLN A 28 6.22 17.33 11.32
C GLN A 28 5.15 17.57 10.27
N ILE A 29 5.15 16.73 9.24
CA ILE A 29 4.13 16.80 8.21
C ILE A 29 2.79 16.52 8.89
N GLY A 30 1.96 17.55 8.93
CA GLY A 30 0.65 17.49 9.55
C GLY A 30 -0.36 16.71 8.70
N PRO A 31 -1.37 16.10 9.32
CA PRO A 31 -2.40 15.34 8.61
C PRO A 31 -3.19 16.20 7.60
N GLY A 32 -3.31 17.51 7.83
CA GLY A 32 -4.02 18.42 6.91
C GLY A 32 -3.35 18.56 5.54
N LEU A 33 -2.02 18.64 5.49
CA LEU A 33 -1.26 18.70 4.23
C LEU A 33 -1.38 17.38 3.46
N TYR A 34 -1.34 16.26 4.19
CA TYR A 34 -1.52 14.94 3.60
C TYR A 34 -2.93 14.75 3.02
N GLN A 35 -3.97 15.26 3.69
CA GLN A 35 -5.34 15.17 3.22
C GLN A 35 -5.57 15.94 1.91
N GLN A 36 -4.83 17.04 1.68
CA GLN A 36 -4.86 17.80 0.44
C GLN A 36 -4.32 17.01 -0.76
N LEU A 37 -3.46 16.00 -0.54
CA LEU A 37 -2.97 15.14 -1.62
C LEU A 37 -4.08 14.23 -2.19
N GLY A 38 -5.18 14.03 -1.46
CA GLY A 38 -6.31 13.24 -1.95
C GLY A 38 -5.98 11.79 -2.29
N THR A 39 -4.95 11.22 -1.64
CA THR A 39 -4.42 9.87 -1.89
C THR A 39 -5.51 8.80 -1.85
N ALA A 40 -6.41 8.84 -0.85
CA ALA A 40 -7.53 7.91 -0.73
C ALA A 40 -8.53 8.00 -1.89
N ALA A 41 -8.68 9.17 -2.52
CA ALA A 41 -9.54 9.34 -3.70
C ALA A 41 -8.82 8.89 -4.98
N ALA A 42 -7.51 9.10 -5.07
CA ALA A 42 -6.68 8.60 -6.17
C ALA A 42 -6.59 7.06 -6.17
N LEU A 43 -6.47 6.43 -4.99
CA LEU A 43 -6.49 4.97 -4.84
C LEU A 43 -7.79 4.30 -5.30
N ARG A 44 -8.91 5.02 -5.32
CA ARG A 44 -10.19 4.46 -5.82
C ARG A 44 -10.35 4.58 -7.33
N ARG A 45 -9.49 5.37 -7.99
CA ARG A 45 -9.53 5.60 -9.43
C ARG A 45 -8.51 4.70 -10.12
N PRO A 46 -8.94 3.76 -10.99
CA PRO A 46 -8.01 2.85 -11.66
C PRO A 46 -6.91 3.56 -12.47
N ALA A 47 -7.23 4.72 -13.07
CA ALA A 47 -6.27 5.52 -13.84
C ALA A 47 -5.14 6.10 -12.98
N ASP A 48 -5.44 6.46 -11.72
CA ASP A 48 -4.50 7.12 -10.81
C ASP A 48 -3.88 6.13 -9.81
N PHE A 49 -4.39 4.90 -9.75
CA PHE A 49 -4.04 3.90 -8.73
C PHE A 49 -2.54 3.65 -8.64
N ALA A 50 -1.88 3.44 -9.78
CA ALA A 50 -0.45 3.12 -9.83
C ALA A 50 0.40 4.29 -9.30
N VAL A 51 0.04 5.52 -9.68
CA VAL A 51 0.71 6.75 -9.21
C VAL A 51 0.48 6.93 -7.72
N ALA A 52 -0.76 6.77 -7.24
CA ALA A 52 -1.09 6.89 -5.83
C ALA A 52 -0.34 5.86 -4.96
N CYS A 53 -0.19 4.62 -5.44
CA CYS A 53 0.60 3.58 -4.77
C CYS A 53 2.09 3.95 -4.72
N TRP A 54 2.64 4.50 -5.81
CA TRP A 54 4.01 4.96 -5.85
C TRP A 54 4.25 6.14 -4.89
N GLU A 55 3.38 7.14 -4.89
CA GLU A 55 3.46 8.27 -3.96
C GLU A 55 3.39 7.81 -2.50
N LEU A 56 2.44 6.94 -2.16
CA LEU A 56 2.35 6.33 -0.84
C LEU A 56 3.62 5.56 -0.47
N ALA A 57 4.23 4.85 -1.42
CA ALA A 57 5.49 4.15 -1.20
C ALA A 57 6.62 5.12 -0.87
N GLN A 58 6.72 6.26 -1.57
CA GLN A 58 7.73 7.28 -1.31
C GLN A 58 7.52 7.97 0.04
N LEU A 59 6.29 8.37 0.35
CA LEU A 59 5.94 8.94 1.66
C LEU A 59 6.33 7.98 2.78
N THR A 60 6.09 6.68 2.57
CA THR A 60 6.38 5.66 3.57
C THR A 60 7.88 5.42 3.74
N ARG A 61 8.65 5.41 2.65
CA ARG A 61 10.11 5.23 2.69
C ARG A 61 10.82 6.38 3.39
N HIS A 62 10.41 7.60 3.10
CA HIS A 62 11.19 8.79 3.46
C HIS A 62 10.63 9.56 4.66
N LEU A 63 9.31 9.50 4.88
CA LEU A 63 8.64 10.40 5.81
C LEU A 63 7.94 9.68 6.96
N PHE A 64 7.71 8.37 6.87
CA PHE A 64 6.93 7.63 7.88
C PHE A 64 7.38 7.87 9.33
N LYS A 65 8.70 7.86 9.59
CA LYS A 65 9.25 8.10 10.94
C LYS A 65 9.16 9.56 11.40
N ARG A 66 9.11 10.50 10.46
CA ARG A 66 9.05 11.96 10.68
C ARG A 66 7.61 12.48 10.76
N CYS A 67 6.64 11.65 10.38
CA CYS A 67 5.21 11.95 10.46
C CYS A 67 4.68 11.82 11.89
N SER A 68 3.68 12.63 12.22
CA SER A 68 2.89 12.48 13.46
C SER A 68 2.26 11.08 13.56
N LYS A 69 2.00 10.60 14.79
CA LYS A 69 1.37 9.28 15.01
C LYS A 69 0.01 9.16 14.31
N ALA A 70 -0.75 10.25 14.24
CA ALA A 70 -2.02 10.33 13.51
C ALA A 70 -1.82 10.08 12.01
N LEU A 71 -0.86 10.78 11.38
CA LEU A 71 -0.55 10.60 9.97
C LEU A 71 0.02 9.21 9.65
N GLN A 72 0.85 8.64 10.54
CA GLN A 72 1.28 7.25 10.41
C GLN A 72 0.12 6.25 10.48
N GLY A 73 -0.95 6.58 11.23
CA GLY A 73 -2.19 5.81 11.25
C GLY A 73 -2.88 5.88 9.89
N GLN A 74 -3.10 7.10 9.40
CA GLN A 74 -3.76 7.36 8.14
C GLN A 74 -3.03 6.74 6.93
N LEU A 75 -1.71 6.85 6.86
CA LEU A 75 -0.89 6.18 5.83
C LEU A 75 -1.09 4.66 5.85
N ALA A 76 -1.17 4.05 7.04
CA ALA A 76 -1.38 2.62 7.15
C ALA A 76 -2.80 2.21 6.74
N GLU A 77 -3.81 3.03 7.03
CA GLU A 77 -5.18 2.84 6.55
C GLU A 77 -5.26 2.95 5.02
N ASP A 78 -4.59 3.93 4.43
CA ASP A 78 -4.55 4.11 2.97
C ASP A 78 -3.81 2.97 2.27
N MET A 79 -2.78 2.39 2.88
CA MET A 79 -2.17 1.14 2.36
C MET A 79 -3.15 -0.03 2.38
N LEU A 80 -3.95 -0.16 3.45
CA LEU A 80 -4.96 -1.19 3.54
C LEU A 80 -6.10 -0.95 2.54
N LEU A 81 -6.40 0.30 2.21
CA LEU A 81 -7.33 0.69 1.15
C LEU A 81 -6.76 0.35 -0.24
N ALA A 82 -5.47 0.61 -0.49
CA ALA A 82 -4.81 0.27 -1.74
C ALA A 82 -4.90 -1.24 -2.04
N VAL A 83 -4.78 -2.08 -1.01
CA VAL A 83 -4.96 -3.53 -1.12
C VAL A 83 -6.39 -3.91 -1.53
N GLU A 84 -7.41 -3.19 -1.05
CA GLU A 84 -8.82 -3.43 -1.39
C GLU A 84 -9.19 -2.93 -2.79
N CYS A 85 -8.63 -1.79 -3.19
CA CYS A 85 -8.94 -1.15 -4.46
C CYS A 85 -8.18 -1.73 -5.67
N CYS A 86 -7.24 -2.65 -5.44
CA CYS A 86 -6.47 -3.27 -6.52
C CYS A 86 -7.37 -4.07 -7.46
N ASP A 87 -7.42 -3.66 -8.73
CA ASP A 87 -8.31 -4.20 -9.75
C ASP A 87 -7.77 -5.46 -10.44
N GLY A 88 -6.57 -5.92 -10.06
CA GLY A 88 -5.95 -7.14 -10.56
C GLY A 88 -5.21 -6.99 -11.90
N ARG A 89 -5.23 -5.81 -12.54
CA ARG A 89 -4.40 -5.54 -13.73
C ARG A 89 -2.91 -5.63 -13.38
N LEU A 90 -2.07 -5.98 -14.35
CA LEU A 90 -0.63 -6.15 -14.14
C LEU A 90 0.02 -4.90 -13.52
N GLN A 91 -0.31 -3.71 -14.04
CA GLN A 91 0.21 -2.42 -13.56
C GLN A 91 -0.20 -2.16 -12.10
N SER A 92 -1.48 -2.33 -11.76
CA SER A 92 -1.99 -2.17 -10.40
C SER A 92 -1.34 -3.15 -9.43
N ARG A 93 -1.16 -4.42 -9.83
CA ARG A 93 -0.50 -5.44 -9.03
C ARG A 93 0.97 -5.11 -8.79
N ALA A 94 1.69 -4.67 -9.81
CA ALA A 94 3.09 -4.27 -9.68
C ALA A 94 3.25 -3.04 -8.76
N ALA A 95 2.39 -2.04 -8.92
CA ALA A 95 2.39 -0.85 -8.06
C ALA A 95 2.08 -1.19 -6.60
N LEU A 96 1.09 -2.05 -6.36
CA LEU A 96 0.76 -2.52 -5.02
C LEU A 96 1.90 -3.34 -4.40
N ALA A 97 2.56 -4.21 -5.17
CA ALA A 97 3.72 -4.96 -4.70
C ALA A 97 4.86 -4.03 -4.26
N GLY A 98 5.16 -2.99 -5.06
CA GLY A 98 6.15 -1.98 -4.70
C GLY A 98 5.79 -1.18 -3.44
N LEU A 99 4.50 -0.91 -3.22
CA LEU A 99 4.00 -0.30 -1.99
C LEU A 99 4.18 -1.23 -0.78
N VAL A 100 3.84 -2.51 -0.90
CA VAL A 100 4.04 -3.50 0.17
C VAL A 100 5.52 -3.64 0.51
N GLU A 101 6.40 -3.68 -0.48
CA GLU A 101 7.85 -3.77 -0.29
C GLU A 101 8.44 -2.53 0.41
N ALA A 102 7.89 -1.34 0.12
CA ALA A 102 8.23 -0.10 0.82
C ALA A 102 7.77 -0.13 2.28
N ALA A 103 6.53 -0.57 2.48
CA ALA A 103 5.89 -0.75 3.77
C ALA A 103 6.66 -1.73 4.67
N GLU A 104 7.16 -2.84 4.13
CA GLU A 104 7.90 -3.86 4.88
C GLU A 104 9.19 -3.35 5.54
N ARG A 105 9.83 -2.35 4.91
CA ARG A 105 11.08 -1.74 5.39
C ARG A 105 10.86 -0.60 6.38
N ALA A 106 9.71 0.07 6.30
CA ALA A 106 9.45 1.31 7.04
C ALA A 106 8.46 1.16 8.21
N LEU A 107 7.51 0.22 8.13
CA LEU A 107 6.44 0.08 9.13
C LEU A 107 6.90 -0.69 10.37
N PRO A 108 6.34 -0.36 11.55
CA PRO A 108 6.47 -1.18 12.74
C PRO A 108 5.75 -2.53 12.57
N GLN A 109 6.26 -3.56 13.27
CA GLN A 109 5.87 -4.96 13.10
C GLN A 109 4.35 -5.19 13.07
N ALA A 110 3.59 -4.55 13.96
CA ALA A 110 2.14 -4.72 14.05
C ALA A 110 1.42 -4.27 12.75
N LYS A 111 1.76 -3.07 12.24
CA LYS A 111 1.14 -2.53 11.02
C LYS A 111 1.57 -3.32 9.78
N ARG A 112 2.84 -3.72 9.72
CA ARG A 112 3.37 -4.58 8.65
C ARG A 112 2.64 -5.93 8.59
N ALA A 113 2.46 -6.59 9.73
CA ALA A 113 1.78 -7.88 9.79
C ALA A 113 0.32 -7.79 9.34
N ALA A 114 -0.39 -6.72 9.74
CA ALA A 114 -1.76 -6.46 9.30
C ALA A 114 -1.84 -6.26 7.77
N LEU A 115 -0.93 -5.46 7.20
CA LEU A 115 -0.88 -5.22 5.77
C LEU A 115 -0.57 -6.49 4.97
N GLN A 116 0.44 -7.26 5.39
CA GLN A 116 0.80 -8.52 4.74
C GLN A 116 -0.32 -9.54 4.78
N ARG A 117 -1.03 -9.64 5.91
CA ARG A 117 -2.19 -10.53 6.04
C ARG A 117 -3.26 -10.15 5.03
N LYS A 118 -3.63 -8.86 4.97
CA LYS A 118 -4.64 -8.36 4.04
C LYS A 118 -4.23 -8.52 2.58
N TYR A 119 -2.95 -8.29 2.26
CA TYR A 119 -2.40 -8.49 0.91
C TYR A 119 -2.49 -9.95 0.44
N ARG A 120 -2.22 -10.90 1.33
CA ARG A 120 -2.37 -12.33 1.03
C ARG A 120 -3.84 -12.71 0.85
N GLU A 121 -4.70 -12.25 1.76
CA GLU A 121 -6.16 -12.48 1.69
C GLU A 121 -6.74 -11.92 0.37
N SER A 122 -6.37 -10.70 -0.02
CA SER A 122 -6.85 -10.09 -1.27
C SER A 122 -6.29 -10.77 -2.52
N GLY A 123 -5.04 -11.24 -2.50
CA GLY A 123 -4.46 -12.03 -3.59
C GLY A 123 -5.24 -13.32 -3.86
N VAL A 124 -5.67 -14.02 -2.80
CA VAL A 124 -6.54 -15.21 -2.92
C VAL A 124 -7.91 -14.84 -3.46
N ALA A 125 -8.52 -13.75 -3.00
CA ALA A 125 -9.82 -13.29 -3.48
C ALA A 125 -9.78 -12.89 -4.97
N LEU A 126 -8.73 -12.18 -5.40
CA LEU A 126 -8.51 -11.79 -6.80
C LEU A 126 -8.30 -13.02 -7.69
N SER A 127 -7.49 -13.98 -7.25
CA SER A 127 -7.28 -15.25 -7.97
C SER A 127 -8.59 -16.04 -8.16
N ARG A 128 -9.43 -16.13 -7.11
CA ARG A 128 -10.76 -16.75 -7.19
C ARG A 128 -11.70 -16.02 -8.15
N ARG A 129 -11.62 -14.68 -8.21
CA ARG A 129 -12.46 -13.87 -9.10
C ARG A 129 -12.05 -14.03 -10.57
N GLN A 130 -10.76 -14.11 -10.86
CA GLN A 130 -10.26 -14.41 -12.21
C GLN A 130 -10.75 -15.78 -12.69
N ARG A 131 -10.73 -16.81 -11.83
CA ARG A 131 -11.26 -18.15 -12.14
C ARG A 131 -12.77 -18.23 -12.33
N ARG A 132 -13.55 -17.30 -11.75
CA ARG A 132 -15.03 -17.26 -11.88
C ARG A 132 -15.52 -16.34 -13.00
N GLY A 133 -14.73 -15.33 -13.37
CA GLY A 133 -15.04 -14.38 -14.45
C GLY A 133 -14.58 -14.84 -15.84
N GLY A 134 -13.62 -15.76 -15.91
CA GLY A 134 -13.17 -16.40 -17.14
C GLY A 134 -13.57 -17.87 -17.15
N GLY A 135 -14.64 -18.22 -17.86
CA GLY A 135 -14.72 -19.55 -18.43
C GLY A 135 -13.54 -19.71 -19.40
N ALA A 136 -12.70 -20.73 -19.17
CA ALA A 136 -11.46 -21.03 -19.88
C ALA A 136 -10.24 -20.15 -19.55
N ALA A 137 -9.57 -20.48 -18.43
CA ALA A 137 -8.11 -20.50 -18.31
C ALA A 137 -7.75 -21.16 -16.98
N GLY A 138 -7.82 -22.49 -16.96
CA GLY A 138 -7.19 -23.30 -15.92
C GLY A 138 -5.69 -23.43 -16.18
N SER A 139 -4.94 -23.79 -15.13
CA SER A 139 -3.49 -24.07 -15.10
C SER A 139 -2.60 -22.84 -15.32
N ASP A 140 -1.62 -22.48 -14.49
CA ASP A 140 -0.67 -23.26 -13.69
C ASP A 140 0.04 -24.38 -14.49
N SER A 141 0.36 -24.08 -15.74
CA SER A 141 1.31 -24.85 -16.53
C SER A 141 2.14 -23.87 -17.37
N ASP A 142 3.44 -24.15 -17.45
CA ASP A 142 4.44 -23.58 -18.34
C ASP A 142 3.95 -23.59 -19.81
N GLU A 143 3.06 -22.68 -20.17
CA GLU A 143 2.79 -22.37 -21.57
C GLU A 143 3.54 -21.09 -21.91
N GLU A 144 4.50 -21.23 -22.84
CA GLU A 144 5.18 -20.15 -23.54
C GLU A 144 4.19 -19.00 -23.83
N PRO A 145 4.62 -17.73 -23.70
CA PRO A 145 3.74 -16.61 -23.95
C PRO A 145 3.11 -16.76 -25.34
N THR A 146 1.78 -16.77 -25.39
CA THR A 146 1.03 -16.76 -26.64
C THR A 146 1.54 -15.59 -27.48
N ASP A 147 2.17 -15.92 -28.61
CA ASP A 147 2.79 -14.93 -29.46
C ASP A 147 1.69 -14.01 -30.01
N PHE A 148 1.91 -12.70 -29.93
CA PHE A 148 0.98 -11.69 -30.45
C PHE A 148 0.74 -11.87 -31.97
N SER A 149 1.65 -12.56 -32.66
CA SER A 149 1.51 -12.95 -34.07
C SER A 149 0.33 -13.91 -34.36
N GLN A 150 -0.19 -14.59 -33.33
CA GLN A 150 -1.28 -15.57 -33.48
C GLN A 150 -2.67 -14.96 -33.26
N LEU A 151 -2.74 -13.68 -32.90
CA LEU A 151 -4.01 -12.98 -32.67
C LEU A 151 -4.62 -12.47 -33.98
N PRO A 152 -5.96 -12.54 -34.13
CA PRO A 152 -6.66 -11.87 -35.23
C PRO A 152 -6.37 -10.37 -35.22
N LEU A 153 -6.23 -9.78 -36.42
CA LEU A 153 -5.85 -8.37 -36.59
C LEU A 153 -6.77 -7.41 -35.82
N ASP A 154 -8.08 -7.67 -35.83
CA ASP A 154 -9.08 -6.85 -35.14
C ASP A 154 -8.87 -6.81 -33.62
N ALA A 155 -8.42 -7.93 -33.03
CA ALA A 155 -8.11 -8.00 -31.60
C ALA A 155 -6.86 -7.18 -31.27
N VAL A 156 -5.85 -7.22 -32.14
CA VAL A 156 -4.62 -6.44 -32.00
C VAL A 156 -4.92 -4.94 -32.15
N GLU A 157 -5.73 -4.56 -33.14
CA GLU A 157 -6.14 -3.17 -33.36
C GLU A 157 -6.92 -2.63 -32.16
N GLN A 158 -7.83 -3.44 -31.59
CA GLN A 158 -8.60 -3.05 -30.41
C GLN A 158 -7.71 -2.75 -29.20
N VAL A 159 -6.62 -3.50 -29.01
CA VAL A 159 -5.64 -3.23 -27.94
C VAL A 159 -4.88 -1.93 -28.21
N PHE A 160 -4.41 -1.73 -29.45
CA PHE A 160 -3.65 -0.54 -29.81
C PHE A 160 -4.45 0.77 -29.76
N ARG A 161 -5.76 0.72 -29.98
CA ARG A 161 -6.66 1.87 -29.80
C ARG A 161 -6.71 2.41 -28.37
N HIS A 162 -6.31 1.61 -27.38
CA HIS A 162 -6.30 2.01 -25.97
C HIS A 162 -4.91 2.40 -25.45
N LEU A 163 -3.87 2.34 -26.29
CA LEU A 163 -2.53 2.80 -25.92
C LEU A 163 -2.40 4.31 -26.14
N ASP A 164 -1.63 4.96 -25.27
CA ASP A 164 -1.21 6.33 -25.52
C ASP A 164 -0.22 6.41 -26.71
N PRO A 165 -0.09 7.56 -27.38
CA PRO A 165 0.74 7.69 -28.57
C PRO A 165 2.21 7.32 -28.37
N ILE A 166 2.76 7.50 -27.17
CA ILE A 166 4.16 7.20 -26.86
C ILE A 166 4.33 5.68 -26.73
N THR A 167 3.41 5.01 -26.04
CA THR A 167 3.42 3.54 -25.91
C THR A 167 3.13 2.85 -27.25
N LEU A 168 2.25 3.40 -28.08
CA LEU A 168 1.98 2.91 -29.43
C LEU A 168 3.22 2.99 -30.32
N ALA A 169 3.93 4.12 -30.32
CA ALA A 169 5.17 4.28 -31.07
C ALA A 169 6.25 3.29 -30.63
N ARG A 170 6.34 3.00 -29.33
CA ARG A 170 7.27 1.99 -28.79
C ARG A 170 6.89 0.57 -29.22
N SER A 171 5.61 0.23 -29.24
CA SER A 171 5.17 -1.10 -29.72
C SER A 171 5.47 -1.33 -31.20
N ALA A 172 5.49 -0.26 -32.02
CA ALA A 172 5.85 -0.35 -33.43
C ALA A 172 7.34 -0.69 -33.67
N CYS A 173 8.19 -0.60 -32.64
CA CYS A 173 9.62 -0.90 -32.74
C CYS A 173 9.99 -2.33 -32.30
N VAL A 174 9.01 -3.17 -31.94
CA VAL A 174 9.26 -4.50 -31.36
C VAL A 174 9.55 -5.55 -32.43
N CYS A 175 9.00 -5.41 -33.64
CA CYS A 175 9.25 -6.30 -34.77
C CYS A 175 9.53 -5.49 -36.05
N PRO A 176 10.61 -5.77 -36.80
CA PRO A 176 10.86 -5.21 -38.13
C PRO A 176 10.05 -5.91 -39.24
#